data_AF-A0A7G9YXS9-F1
#
_entry.id   AF-A0A7G9YXS9-F1
#
_cell.length_a   1.000
_cell.length_b   1.000
_cell.length_c   1.000
_cell.angle_alpha   90.00
_cell.angle_beta   90.00
_cell.angle_gamma   90.00
#
_symmetry.space_group_name_H-M   'P 1'
#
loop_
_entity.id
_entity.type
_entity.pdbx_description
1 polymer ?
#
loop_
_entity_poly.entity_id
_entity_poly.type
_entity_poly.pdbx_seq_one_letter_code
_entity_poly.pdbx_strand_id
1 'polypeptide(L)'
;MTEWQQVRPLGQWMVYFDPTTKMAYSHTDYLPEDVQGRLLRNHAFESHSQRAYFIVEDNELNEYKGFTLPYSDEIVPASGQPRGLLLKEHGEREAKALNDIAKKGAGSVKAEYHEVGTALLKREGSKIEVRPLSAEEEKKLENGEFYDAEIIRYGVLRRWGEDYIPFIRLDLFQIVRQLAIMDRIDHVELLSNAMMRLGRILRTAHELGIYHCFTHPGNIDARGNLIDYEHAIYRDEIPAIKENISKKIKSEDAELFSEAGLRFRDIDVFFGGGRGILRKCQECFKLTYEELMAKVGFLRENISLSVGIPVFELLAHLNIGFYEDTLKKLTIRDQRRIIEAFIDNYCSISERQEIKKNVFSVLDRAREWTEAISGFIVNPENPEACIRQIPSEFILDLWELPPLKLYPMG
;
A
#
# COMPACT_ATOMS: atom_id res chain seq x y z
N MET A 1 20.64 -19.75 6.99
CA MET A 1 19.58 -18.86 7.54
C MET A 1 19.82 -17.49 6.96
N THR A 2 18.84 -16.94 6.27
CA THR A 2 18.91 -15.56 5.82
C THR A 2 18.99 -14.63 7.02
N GLU A 3 20.06 -13.83 7.13
CA GLU A 3 20.39 -13.04 8.33
C GLU A 3 19.22 -12.16 8.81
N TRP A 4 18.37 -11.71 7.89
CA TRP A 4 17.17 -10.93 8.19
C TRP A 4 16.13 -11.61 9.10
N GLN A 5 16.07 -12.95 9.15
CA GLN A 5 15.18 -13.68 10.07
C GLN A 5 15.55 -13.44 11.54
N GLN A 6 16.78 -12.99 11.82
CA GLN A 6 17.21 -12.61 13.17
C GLN A 6 16.57 -11.28 13.61
N VAL A 7 16.21 -10.41 12.67
CA VAL A 7 15.57 -9.11 12.93
C VAL A 7 14.07 -9.25 13.08
N ARG A 8 13.44 -10.03 12.20
CA ARG A 8 11.99 -10.25 12.20
C ARG A 8 11.67 -11.71 11.85
N PRO A 9 11.46 -12.58 12.86
CA PRO A 9 11.03 -13.94 12.62
C PRO A 9 9.67 -13.98 11.93
N LEU A 10 9.57 -14.75 10.85
CA LEU A 10 8.31 -14.97 10.13
C LEU A 10 7.86 -16.42 10.28
N GLY A 11 6.55 -16.65 10.22
CA GLY A 11 5.97 -17.98 10.17
C GLY A 11 6.51 -18.74 8.95
N GLN A 12 6.86 -20.00 9.12
CA GLN A 12 7.30 -20.86 8.02
C GLN A 12 6.13 -21.65 7.47
N TRP A 13 6.04 -21.74 6.15
CA TRP A 13 4.98 -22.44 5.45
C TRP A 13 5.51 -23.21 4.24
N MET A 14 4.69 -24.11 3.73
CA MET A 14 4.94 -24.81 2.47
C MET A 14 4.05 -24.22 1.38
N VAL A 15 4.66 -23.84 0.26
CA VAL A 15 3.95 -23.30 -0.91
C VAL A 15 4.20 -24.18 -2.12
N TYR A 16 3.36 -24.01 -3.13
CA TYR A 16 3.44 -24.70 -4.41
C TYR A 16 3.99 -23.74 -5.45
N PHE A 17 5.21 -23.97 -5.91
CA PHE A 17 5.89 -23.16 -6.91
C PHE A 17 5.72 -23.76 -8.30
N ASP A 18 5.30 -22.95 -9.26
CA ASP A 18 5.25 -23.32 -10.67
C ASP A 18 6.55 -22.89 -11.37
N PRO A 19 7.41 -23.83 -11.79
CA PRO A 19 8.66 -23.51 -12.45
C PRO A 19 8.49 -22.88 -13.85
N THR A 20 7.31 -22.98 -14.45
CA THR A 20 7.02 -22.44 -15.80
C THR A 20 6.72 -20.95 -15.73
N THR A 21 5.80 -20.56 -14.84
CA THR A 21 5.36 -19.17 -14.66
C THR A 21 6.21 -18.43 -13.61
N LYS A 22 7.00 -19.18 -12.82
CA LYS A 22 7.75 -18.71 -11.66
C LYS A 22 6.87 -18.06 -10.59
N MET A 23 5.59 -18.44 -10.56
CA MET A 23 4.63 -18.06 -9.54
C MET A 23 4.61 -19.09 -8.44
N ALA A 24 4.19 -18.67 -7.25
CA ALA A 24 3.91 -19.57 -6.16
C ALA A 24 2.45 -19.41 -5.73
N TYR A 25 1.96 -20.42 -5.00
CA TYR A 25 0.58 -20.56 -4.57
C TYR A 25 0.55 -21.13 -3.15
N SER A 26 -0.36 -20.66 -2.28
CA SER A 26 -0.46 -21.21 -0.92
C SER A 26 -1.15 -22.58 -0.85
N HIS A 27 -1.87 -22.96 -1.91
CA HIS A 27 -2.66 -24.19 -2.04
C HIS A 27 -2.87 -24.49 -3.53
N THR A 28 -3.46 -25.65 -3.83
CA THR A 28 -3.65 -26.14 -5.21
C THR A 28 -5.10 -26.19 -5.65
N ASP A 29 -6.03 -26.07 -4.70
CA ASP A 29 -7.46 -26.01 -5.01
C ASP A 29 -7.68 -24.83 -5.96
N TYR A 30 -8.51 -25.00 -6.99
CA TYR A 30 -8.78 -23.99 -8.03
C TYR A 30 -7.70 -23.79 -9.11
N LEU A 31 -6.56 -24.49 -9.04
CA LEU A 31 -5.60 -24.49 -10.16
C LEU A 31 -6.01 -25.49 -11.26
N PRO A 32 -5.75 -25.22 -12.54
CA PRO A 32 -5.88 -26.20 -13.63
C PRO A 32 -5.03 -27.46 -13.40
N GLU A 33 -5.51 -28.63 -13.86
CA GLU A 33 -4.82 -29.92 -13.66
C GLU A 33 -3.40 -29.95 -14.22
N ASP A 34 -3.16 -29.30 -15.36
CA ASP A 34 -1.84 -29.21 -15.98
C ASP A 34 -0.87 -28.35 -15.16
N VAL A 35 -1.39 -27.32 -14.48
CA VAL A 35 -0.62 -26.53 -13.52
C VAL A 35 -0.34 -27.37 -12.28
N GLN A 36 -1.34 -28.03 -11.69
CA GLN A 36 -1.15 -28.89 -10.51
C GLN A 36 -0.10 -29.97 -10.74
N GLY A 37 -0.10 -30.59 -11.93
CA GLY A 37 0.83 -31.66 -12.30
C GLY A 37 2.29 -31.25 -12.38
N ARG A 38 2.62 -29.94 -12.39
CA ARG A 38 4.00 -29.43 -12.49
C ARG A 38 4.49 -28.66 -11.26
N LEU A 39 3.68 -28.53 -10.22
CA LEU A 39 4.05 -27.75 -9.02
C LEU A 39 5.14 -28.44 -8.20
N LEU A 40 6.10 -27.64 -7.74
CA LEU A 40 7.16 -28.04 -6.82
C LEU A 40 6.85 -27.50 -5.43
N ARG A 41 7.13 -28.29 -4.39
CA ARG A 41 6.96 -27.81 -3.01
C ARG A 41 8.18 -26.99 -2.60
N ASN A 42 7.96 -25.75 -2.22
CA ASN A 42 9.01 -24.85 -1.72
C ASN A 42 8.71 -24.40 -0.29
N HIS A 43 9.78 -24.10 0.45
CA HIS A 43 9.67 -23.41 1.73
C HIS A 43 9.42 -21.93 1.48
N ALA A 44 8.47 -21.36 2.22
CA ALA A 44 8.19 -19.93 2.21
C ALA A 44 8.04 -19.40 3.64
N PHE A 45 8.07 -18.08 3.72
CA PHE A 45 7.79 -17.33 4.94
C PHE A 45 6.47 -16.57 4.76
N GLU A 46 5.56 -16.68 5.72
CA GLU A 46 4.26 -15.99 5.67
C GLU A 46 4.39 -14.54 6.14
N SER A 47 3.71 -13.61 5.47
CA SER A 47 3.58 -12.23 5.96
C SER A 47 2.72 -12.18 7.22
N HIS A 48 2.97 -11.21 8.11
CA HIS A 48 2.12 -11.02 9.30
C HIS A 48 0.68 -10.63 8.96
N SER A 49 0.43 -10.06 7.78
CA SER A 49 -0.92 -9.80 7.28
C SER A 49 -1.61 -11.06 6.77
N GLN A 50 -0.88 -12.17 6.59
CA GLN A 50 -1.35 -13.42 5.96
C GLN A 50 -1.97 -13.20 4.57
N ARG A 51 -1.49 -12.16 3.87
CA ARG A 51 -1.94 -11.78 2.52
C ARG A 51 -0.84 -11.93 1.47
N ALA A 52 0.36 -12.26 1.90
CA ALA A 52 1.50 -12.51 1.05
C ALA A 52 2.43 -13.55 1.70
N TYR A 53 3.32 -14.12 0.90
CA TYR A 53 4.39 -14.99 1.35
C TYR A 53 5.68 -14.70 0.58
N PHE A 54 6.80 -15.11 1.16
CA PHE A 54 8.13 -14.80 0.67
C PHE A 54 8.92 -16.08 0.39
N ILE A 55 9.51 -16.18 -0.80
CA ILE A 55 10.44 -17.24 -1.17
C ILE A 55 11.81 -16.62 -1.38
N VAL A 56 12.84 -17.26 -0.82
CA VAL A 56 14.23 -16.87 -1.06
C VAL A 56 14.75 -17.72 -2.22
N GLU A 57 15.04 -17.09 -3.34
CA GLU A 57 15.62 -17.73 -4.54
C GLU A 57 16.89 -16.97 -4.92
N ASP A 58 18.01 -17.66 -5.11
CA ASP A 58 19.29 -17.06 -5.53
C ASP A 58 19.76 -15.87 -4.65
N ASN A 59 19.50 -15.93 -3.34
CA ASN A 59 19.71 -14.85 -2.36
C ASN A 59 18.85 -13.59 -2.57
N GLU A 60 17.90 -13.62 -3.50
CA GLU A 60 16.87 -12.60 -3.65
C GLU A 60 15.59 -13.02 -2.93
N LEU A 61 14.93 -12.05 -2.31
CA LEU A 61 13.64 -12.28 -1.69
C LEU A 61 12.52 -11.89 -2.66
N ASN A 62 11.68 -12.88 -2.97
CA ASN A 62 10.52 -12.74 -3.83
C ASN A 62 9.26 -12.72 -2.97
N GLU A 63 8.48 -11.65 -3.07
CA GLU A 63 7.16 -11.55 -2.43
C GLU A 63 6.08 -11.99 -3.41
N TYR A 64 5.14 -12.79 -2.95
CA TYR A 64 3.99 -13.24 -3.70
C TYR A 64 2.72 -12.84 -2.97
N LYS A 65 1.85 -12.08 -3.63
CA LYS A 65 0.57 -11.56 -3.10
C LYS A 65 -0.58 -12.11 -3.93
N GLY A 66 -1.67 -12.48 -3.26
CA GLY A 66 -2.81 -13.14 -3.90
C GLY A 66 -2.71 -14.66 -3.83
N PHE A 67 -3.86 -15.31 -3.96
CA PHE A 67 -4.04 -16.75 -3.80
C PHE A 67 -3.48 -17.28 -2.46
N THR A 68 -3.90 -16.64 -1.36
CA THR A 68 -3.52 -16.96 0.02
C THR A 68 -4.70 -17.52 0.82
N LEU A 69 -4.43 -18.40 1.79
CA LEU A 69 -5.45 -18.97 2.69
C LEU A 69 -5.36 -18.34 4.09
N PRO A 70 -6.50 -18.18 4.81
CA PRO A 70 -7.86 -18.51 4.39
C PRO A 70 -8.44 -17.46 3.42
N TYR A 71 -9.31 -17.91 2.53
CA TYR A 71 -10.21 -17.02 1.79
C TYR A 71 -11.28 -16.47 2.72
N SER A 72 -11.65 -15.19 2.53
CA SER A 72 -12.85 -14.65 3.15
C SER A 72 -13.92 -14.46 2.09
N ASP A 73 -15.15 -14.78 2.46
CA ASP A 73 -16.38 -14.45 1.74
C ASP A 73 -16.80 -12.99 1.93
N GLU A 74 -15.86 -12.10 2.34
CA GLU A 74 -16.11 -10.69 2.62
C GLU A 74 -14.99 -9.82 2.03
N ILE A 75 -15.35 -8.62 1.56
CA ILE A 75 -14.38 -7.59 1.18
C ILE A 75 -13.74 -7.00 2.44
N VAL A 76 -12.41 -6.97 2.47
CA VAL A 76 -11.66 -6.29 3.52
C VAL A 76 -11.79 -4.78 3.33
N PRO A 77 -12.42 -4.04 4.27
CA PRO A 77 -12.69 -2.59 4.09
C PRO A 77 -11.43 -1.77 3.82
N ALA A 78 -10.28 -2.18 4.37
CA ALA A 78 -9.01 -1.48 4.20
C ALA A 78 -8.41 -1.60 2.78
N SER A 79 -8.83 -2.58 1.98
CA SER A 79 -8.30 -2.78 0.62
C SER A 79 -9.36 -2.88 -0.46
N GLY A 80 -10.66 -2.79 -0.15
CA GLY A 80 -11.72 -2.94 -1.16
C GLY A 80 -11.69 -4.27 -1.92
N GLN A 81 -10.97 -5.28 -1.42
CA GLN A 81 -10.71 -6.56 -2.08
C GLN A 81 -11.05 -7.74 -1.16
N PRO A 82 -11.41 -8.91 -1.72
CA PRO A 82 -11.61 -10.14 -0.95
C PRO A 82 -10.30 -10.58 -0.29
N ARG A 83 -10.38 -11.09 0.94
CA ARG A 83 -9.20 -11.67 1.59
C ARG A 83 -8.75 -12.91 0.81
N GLY A 84 -7.45 -12.98 0.51
CA GLY A 84 -6.86 -14.14 -0.15
C GLY A 84 -6.82 -14.06 -1.67
N LEU A 85 -7.59 -13.17 -2.30
CA LEU A 85 -7.62 -13.00 -3.76
C LEU A 85 -7.10 -11.63 -4.16
N LEU A 86 -6.33 -11.58 -5.26
CA LEU A 86 -5.89 -10.35 -5.89
C LEU A 86 -6.55 -10.27 -7.27
N LEU A 87 -7.49 -9.32 -7.43
CA LEU A 87 -8.18 -9.13 -8.70
C LEU A 87 -7.20 -8.66 -9.77
N LYS A 88 -7.50 -9.02 -11.02
CA LYS A 88 -6.65 -8.75 -12.18
C LYS A 88 -6.27 -7.29 -12.31
N GLU A 89 -7.23 -6.39 -12.21
CA GLU A 89 -7.05 -4.97 -12.45
C GLU A 89 -6.11 -4.36 -11.40
N HIS A 90 -6.23 -4.81 -10.15
CA HIS A 90 -5.37 -4.40 -9.04
C HIS A 90 -3.94 -4.93 -9.21
N GLY A 91 -3.80 -6.21 -9.56
CA GLY A 91 -2.50 -6.85 -9.75
C GLY A 91 -1.74 -6.31 -10.97
N GLU A 92 -2.40 -6.21 -12.13
CA GLU A 92 -1.82 -5.65 -13.36
C GLU A 92 -1.45 -4.19 -13.19
N ARG A 93 -2.29 -3.40 -12.51
CA ARG A 93 -2.03 -1.99 -12.23
C ARG A 93 -0.80 -1.78 -11.38
N GLU A 94 -0.67 -2.59 -10.33
CA GLU A 94 0.51 -2.54 -9.48
C GLU A 94 1.77 -2.96 -10.25
N ALA A 95 1.70 -4.08 -10.99
CA ALA A 95 2.80 -4.54 -11.81
C ALA A 95 3.25 -3.47 -12.82
N LYS A 96 2.29 -2.82 -13.48
CA LYS A 96 2.54 -1.71 -14.41
C LYS A 96 3.24 -0.55 -13.70
N ALA A 97 2.70 -0.07 -12.57
CA ALA A 97 3.25 1.07 -11.85
C ALA A 97 4.71 0.83 -11.40
N LEU A 98 4.97 -0.31 -10.74
CA LEU A 98 6.29 -0.67 -10.26
C LEU A 98 7.30 -0.77 -11.41
N ASN A 99 6.93 -1.44 -12.50
CA ASN A 99 7.80 -1.57 -13.66
C ASN A 99 8.06 -0.23 -14.37
N ASP A 100 7.05 0.63 -14.51
CA ASP A 100 7.21 1.94 -15.15
C ASP A 100 8.13 2.86 -14.34
N ILE A 101 8.04 2.82 -13.01
CA ILE A 101 8.96 3.53 -12.10
C ILE A 101 10.37 2.94 -12.15
N ALA A 102 10.50 1.61 -12.11
CA ALA A 102 11.79 0.93 -12.17
C ALA A 102 12.53 1.20 -13.49
N LYS A 103 11.82 1.23 -14.63
CA LYS A 103 12.39 1.60 -15.94
C LYS A 103 13.00 3.00 -15.96
N LYS A 104 12.54 3.92 -15.11
CA LYS A 104 13.08 5.26 -14.95
C LYS A 104 14.24 5.35 -13.95
N GLY A 105 14.61 4.25 -13.30
CA GLY A 105 15.75 4.16 -12.39
C GLY A 105 15.50 4.74 -10.99
N ALA A 106 14.26 5.03 -10.62
CA ALA A 106 13.92 5.62 -9.32
C ALA A 106 13.62 4.60 -8.22
N GLY A 107 13.27 3.36 -8.59
CA GLY A 107 13.06 2.23 -7.69
C GLY A 107 13.70 0.95 -8.22
N SER A 108 13.96 -0.01 -7.35
CA SER A 108 14.54 -1.31 -7.70
C SER A 108 13.52 -2.44 -7.78
N VAL A 109 12.31 -2.21 -7.25
CA VAL A 109 11.24 -3.21 -7.22
C VAL A 109 10.57 -3.31 -8.58
N LYS A 110 10.52 -4.53 -9.09
CA LYS A 110 9.78 -4.96 -10.27
C LYS A 110 8.66 -5.89 -9.82
N ALA A 111 7.67 -6.04 -10.68
CA ALA A 111 6.58 -6.94 -10.40
C ALA A 111 5.99 -7.56 -11.66
N GLU A 112 5.39 -8.72 -11.50
CA GLU A 112 4.72 -9.46 -12.56
C GLU A 112 3.42 -10.03 -12.00
N TYR A 113 2.32 -9.78 -12.70
CA TYR A 113 1.05 -10.36 -12.38
C TYR A 113 0.77 -11.53 -13.30
N HIS A 114 0.33 -12.65 -12.72
CA HIS A 114 -0.11 -13.82 -13.45
C HIS A 114 -1.57 -14.10 -13.07
N GLU A 115 -2.43 -14.06 -14.09
CA GLU A 115 -3.83 -14.48 -13.95
C GLU A 115 -3.87 -15.99 -13.70
N VAL A 116 -4.61 -16.40 -12.66
CA VAL A 116 -4.70 -17.80 -12.23
C VAL A 116 -6.04 -18.41 -12.57
N GLY A 117 -7.12 -17.64 -12.43
CA GLY A 117 -8.46 -18.14 -12.67
C GLY A 117 -9.54 -17.09 -12.46
N THR A 118 -10.76 -17.61 -12.37
CA THR A 118 -12.01 -16.88 -12.37
C THR A 118 -12.77 -17.13 -11.08
N ALA A 119 -13.38 -16.09 -10.52
CA ALA A 119 -14.26 -16.19 -9.36
C ALA A 119 -15.63 -15.58 -9.67
N LEU A 120 -16.63 -16.05 -8.95
CA LEU A 120 -17.96 -15.43 -8.91
C LEU A 120 -17.99 -14.42 -7.77
N LEU A 121 -18.43 -13.21 -8.08
CA LEU A 121 -18.66 -12.11 -7.16
C LEU A 121 -20.18 -11.88 -7.05
N LYS A 122 -20.74 -12.12 -5.86
CA LYS A 122 -22.15 -11.84 -5.55
C LYS A 122 -22.24 -10.68 -4.58
N ARG A 123 -23.15 -9.74 -4.86
CA ARG A 123 -23.42 -8.57 -4.01
C ARG A 123 -24.86 -8.65 -3.49
N GLU A 124 -25.01 -8.86 -2.18
CA GLU A 124 -26.31 -8.90 -1.50
C GLU A 124 -26.35 -7.84 -0.40
N GLY A 125 -26.95 -6.68 -0.70
CA GLY A 125 -26.95 -5.53 0.21
C GLY A 125 -25.53 -5.02 0.45
N SER A 126 -25.05 -5.10 1.70
CA SER A 126 -23.67 -4.76 2.08
C SER A 126 -22.74 -5.96 2.10
N LYS A 127 -23.24 -7.19 1.88
CA LYS A 127 -22.43 -8.41 1.84
C LYS A 127 -21.91 -8.64 0.43
N ILE A 128 -20.62 -8.97 0.32
CA ILE A 128 -19.96 -9.26 -0.94
C ILE A 128 -19.27 -10.60 -0.82
N GLU A 129 -19.80 -11.62 -1.50
CA GLU A 129 -19.27 -12.99 -1.49
C GLU A 129 -18.43 -13.22 -2.74
N VAL A 130 -17.21 -13.75 -2.55
CA VAL A 130 -16.34 -14.15 -3.65
C VAL A 130 -15.98 -15.62 -3.55
N ARG A 131 -16.23 -16.35 -4.64
CA ARG A 131 -15.96 -17.77 -4.74
C ARG A 131 -15.14 -18.09 -5.98
N PRO A 132 -13.87 -18.48 -5.83
CA PRO A 132 -13.09 -19.09 -6.91
C PRO A 132 -13.85 -20.26 -7.55
N LEU A 133 -13.84 -20.31 -8.88
CA LEU A 133 -14.37 -21.44 -9.63
C LEU A 133 -13.35 -22.58 -9.64
N SER A 134 -13.84 -23.82 -9.57
CA SER A 134 -13.03 -24.99 -9.89
C SER A 134 -12.74 -25.06 -11.40
N ALA A 135 -11.68 -25.78 -11.79
CA ALA A 135 -11.34 -25.95 -13.21
C ALA A 135 -12.48 -26.57 -14.05
N GLU A 136 -13.35 -27.39 -13.45
CA GLU A 136 -14.53 -27.93 -14.13
C GLU A 136 -15.61 -26.86 -14.35
N GLU A 137 -15.82 -25.98 -13.38
CA GLU A 137 -16.78 -24.87 -13.46
C GLU A 137 -16.30 -23.80 -14.47
N GLU A 138 -15.01 -23.52 -14.55
CA GLU A 138 -14.47 -22.63 -15.57
C GLU A 138 -14.74 -23.16 -16.98
N LYS A 139 -14.52 -24.46 -17.23
CA LYS A 139 -14.85 -25.08 -18.53
C LYS A 139 -16.34 -24.98 -18.84
N LYS A 140 -17.22 -25.07 -17.84
CA LYS A 140 -18.67 -24.90 -18.04
C LYS A 140 -19.02 -23.45 -18.42
N LEU A 141 -18.38 -22.48 -17.76
CA LEU A 141 -18.51 -21.07 -18.09
C LEU A 141 -18.06 -20.78 -19.53
N GLU A 142 -16.93 -21.33 -19.97
CA GLU A 142 -16.42 -21.22 -21.35
C GLU A 142 -17.39 -21.80 -22.38
N ASN A 143 -18.16 -22.83 -22.00
CA ASN A 143 -19.19 -23.46 -22.82
C ASN A 143 -20.54 -22.73 -22.78
N GLY A 144 -20.61 -21.55 -22.16
CA GLY A 144 -21.80 -20.69 -22.15
C GLY A 144 -22.79 -20.99 -21.04
N GLU A 145 -22.42 -21.73 -19.98
CA GLU A 145 -23.26 -21.79 -18.78
C GLU A 145 -23.30 -20.43 -18.07
N PHE A 146 -24.51 -20.01 -17.69
CA PHE A 146 -24.74 -18.75 -17.00
C PHE A 146 -24.73 -18.94 -15.48
N TYR A 147 -23.99 -18.07 -14.79
CA TYR A 147 -24.07 -17.91 -13.34
C TYR A 147 -24.82 -16.63 -13.00
N ASP A 148 -25.67 -16.68 -11.98
CA ASP A 148 -26.32 -15.51 -11.40
C ASP A 148 -25.35 -14.77 -10.46
N ALA A 149 -24.24 -14.28 -11.02
CA ALA A 149 -23.17 -13.57 -10.32
C ALA A 149 -22.28 -12.79 -11.29
N GLU A 150 -21.55 -11.79 -10.80
CA GLU A 150 -20.51 -11.11 -11.58
C GLU A 150 -19.29 -12.03 -11.72
N ILE A 151 -18.73 -12.10 -12.93
CA ILE A 151 -17.55 -12.92 -13.22
C ILE A 151 -16.31 -12.03 -13.12
N ILE A 152 -15.39 -12.38 -12.24
CA ILE A 152 -14.15 -11.62 -12.00
C ILE A 152 -12.93 -12.51 -12.18
N ARG A 153 -11.80 -11.90 -12.54
CA ARG A 153 -10.51 -12.60 -12.71
C ARG A 153 -9.57 -12.28 -11.57
N TYR A 154 -8.81 -13.27 -11.12
CA TYR A 154 -7.85 -13.12 -10.04
C TYR A 154 -6.56 -13.90 -10.33
N GLY A 155 -5.54 -13.63 -9.51
CA GLY A 155 -4.21 -14.16 -9.77
C GLY A 155 -3.22 -13.90 -8.66
N VAL A 156 -1.95 -14.03 -9.01
CA VAL A 156 -0.80 -13.83 -8.11
C VAL A 156 0.08 -12.73 -8.67
N LEU A 157 0.44 -11.78 -7.81
CA LEU A 157 1.45 -10.76 -8.07
C LEU A 157 2.76 -11.19 -7.41
N ARG A 158 3.81 -11.35 -8.20
CA ARG A 158 5.19 -11.48 -7.72
C ARG A 158 5.87 -10.11 -7.71
N ARG A 159 6.56 -9.77 -6.62
CA ARG A 159 7.44 -8.60 -6.51
C ARG A 159 8.86 -9.03 -6.14
N TRP A 160 9.85 -8.39 -6.74
CA TRP A 160 11.26 -8.66 -6.48
C TRP A 160 12.10 -7.42 -6.82
N GLY A 161 13.33 -7.35 -6.33
CA GLY A 161 14.23 -6.26 -6.65
C GLY A 161 15.47 -6.25 -5.79
N GLU A 162 16.53 -5.61 -6.30
CA GLU A 162 17.74 -5.37 -5.53
C GLU A 162 17.40 -4.51 -4.29
N ASP A 163 17.94 -4.88 -3.13
CA ASP A 163 17.65 -4.26 -1.83
C ASP A 163 16.16 -4.26 -1.42
N TYR A 164 15.30 -5.09 -2.02
CA TYR A 164 13.89 -5.17 -1.62
C TYR A 164 13.73 -6.02 -0.35
N ILE A 165 13.19 -5.42 0.72
CA ILE A 165 13.00 -6.10 2.03
C ILE A 165 11.53 -5.96 2.49
N PRO A 166 10.57 -6.63 1.82
CA PRO A 166 9.14 -6.45 2.03
C PRO A 166 8.65 -6.69 3.46
N PHE A 167 9.33 -7.53 4.24
CA PHE A 167 8.89 -7.83 5.59
C PHE A 167 9.48 -6.88 6.64
N ILE A 168 10.26 -5.85 6.30
CA ILE A 168 10.61 -4.80 7.27
C ILE A 168 10.08 -3.49 6.74
N ARG A 169 8.92 -3.06 7.26
CA ARG A 169 8.23 -1.82 6.87
C ARG A 169 8.61 -0.66 7.78
N LEU A 170 8.45 0.57 7.31
CA LEU A 170 8.86 1.77 8.04
C LEU A 170 8.03 2.07 9.30
N ASP A 171 6.82 1.52 9.42
CA ASP A 171 6.03 1.58 10.65
C ASP A 171 6.61 0.74 11.80
N LEU A 172 7.58 -0.14 11.51
CA LEU A 172 8.21 -1.03 12.50
C LEU A 172 9.50 -0.45 13.05
N PHE A 173 9.43 0.75 13.63
CA PHE A 173 10.61 1.53 13.99
C PHE A 173 11.70 0.76 14.77
N GLN A 174 11.33 -0.09 15.74
CA GLN A 174 12.33 -0.88 16.49
C GLN A 174 13.03 -1.94 15.61
N ILE A 175 12.30 -2.56 14.69
CA ILE A 175 12.84 -3.54 13.74
C ILE A 175 13.75 -2.84 12.72
N VAL A 176 13.37 -1.63 12.27
CA VAL A 176 14.22 -0.79 11.40
C VAL A 176 15.55 -0.44 12.09
N ARG A 177 15.53 -0.13 13.39
CA ARG A 177 16.78 0.11 14.16
C ARG A 177 17.66 -1.13 14.25
N GLN A 178 17.07 -2.31 14.44
CA GLN A 178 17.81 -3.58 14.46
C GLN A 178 18.44 -3.89 13.09
N LEU A 179 17.71 -3.63 12.00
CA LEU A 179 18.24 -3.74 10.64
C LEU A 179 19.47 -2.85 10.45
N ALA A 180 19.41 -1.58 10.89
CA ALA A 180 20.55 -0.67 10.79
C ALA A 180 21.80 -1.20 11.52
N ILE A 181 21.63 -1.80 12.71
CA ILE A 181 22.73 -2.44 13.46
C ILE A 181 23.33 -3.59 12.67
N MET A 182 22.50 -4.43 12.06
CA MET A 182 22.96 -5.55 11.23
C MET A 182 23.69 -5.09 9.98
N ASP A 183 23.22 -4.03 9.34
CA ASP A 183 23.88 -3.36 8.21
C ASP A 183 25.14 -2.58 8.62
N ARG A 184 25.41 -2.45 9.92
CA ARG A 184 26.52 -1.67 10.49
C ARG A 184 26.50 -0.20 10.08
N ILE A 185 25.30 0.37 9.96
CA ILE A 185 25.07 1.80 9.71
C ILE A 185 24.26 2.41 10.85
N ASP A 186 24.31 3.73 10.98
CA ASP A 186 23.43 4.41 11.94
C ASP A 186 21.98 4.38 11.45
N HIS A 187 21.03 4.22 12.37
CA HIS A 187 19.61 4.18 12.05
C HIS A 187 19.07 5.50 11.45
N VAL A 188 19.62 6.66 11.80
CA VAL A 188 19.26 7.94 11.15
C VAL A 188 19.76 7.96 9.71
N GLU A 189 20.93 7.37 9.45
CA GLU A 189 21.45 7.19 8.09
C GLU A 189 20.56 6.25 7.26
N LEU A 190 20.14 5.11 7.82
CA LEU A 190 19.19 4.21 7.15
C LEU A 190 17.88 4.93 6.79
N LEU A 191 17.28 5.65 7.74
CA LEU A 191 16.03 6.41 7.51
C LEU A 191 16.22 7.54 6.49
N SER A 192 17.37 8.23 6.51
CA SER A 192 17.69 9.26 5.53
C SER A 192 17.81 8.67 4.12
N ASN A 193 18.46 7.51 3.99
CA ASN A 193 18.59 6.79 2.72
C ASN A 193 17.23 6.31 2.21
N ALA A 194 16.38 5.80 3.10
CA ALA A 194 15.01 5.41 2.77
C ALA A 194 14.18 6.60 2.29
N MET A 195 14.27 7.76 2.96
CA MET A 195 13.55 8.97 2.55
C MET A 195 14.06 9.57 1.24
N MET A 196 15.37 9.51 1.00
CA MET A 196 15.94 9.84 -0.30
C MET A 196 15.34 8.96 -1.40
N ARG A 197 15.29 7.63 -1.19
CA ARG A 197 14.74 6.70 -2.17
C ARG A 197 13.24 6.95 -2.40
N LEU A 198 12.46 7.06 -1.32
CA LEU A 198 11.02 7.36 -1.39
C LEU A 198 10.74 8.67 -2.14
N GLY A 199 11.52 9.73 -1.87
CA GLY A 199 11.41 11.01 -2.57
C GLY A 199 11.61 10.88 -4.08
N ARG A 200 12.61 10.10 -4.52
CA ARG A 200 12.83 9.80 -5.95
C ARG A 200 11.69 9.01 -6.56
N ILE A 201 11.21 7.97 -5.86
CA ILE A 201 10.12 7.12 -6.32
C ILE A 201 8.85 7.94 -6.51
N LEU A 202 8.42 8.70 -5.51
CA LEU A 202 7.21 9.51 -5.57
C LEU A 202 7.31 10.60 -6.63
N ARG A 203 8.46 11.29 -6.75
CA ARG A 203 8.69 12.27 -7.82
C ARG A 203 8.51 11.62 -9.18
N THR A 204 9.15 10.49 -9.41
CA THR A 204 9.10 9.78 -10.70
C THR A 204 7.69 9.28 -11.00
N ALA A 205 6.99 8.71 -10.02
CA ALA A 205 5.60 8.31 -10.15
C ALA A 205 4.71 9.51 -10.54
N HIS A 206 4.83 10.62 -9.82
CA HIS A 206 4.06 11.85 -10.08
C HIS A 206 4.38 12.51 -11.44
N GLU A 207 5.62 12.40 -11.92
CA GLU A 207 6.04 12.83 -13.27
C GLU A 207 5.43 11.94 -14.36
N LEU A 208 5.38 10.62 -14.12
CA LEU A 208 4.69 9.64 -14.95
C LEU A 208 3.16 9.75 -14.90
N GLY A 209 2.62 10.57 -13.99
CA GLY A 209 1.17 10.70 -13.79
C GLY A 209 0.56 9.51 -13.05
N ILE A 210 1.32 8.89 -12.14
CA ILE A 210 0.88 7.77 -11.29
C ILE A 210 0.79 8.31 -9.85
N TYR A 211 -0.40 8.26 -9.25
CA TYR A 211 -0.63 8.67 -7.86
C TYR A 211 -1.00 7.44 -7.04
N HIS A 212 -0.27 7.19 -5.96
CA HIS A 212 -0.35 5.97 -5.18
C HIS A 212 -1.63 5.88 -4.33
N CYS A 213 -2.13 7.02 -3.88
CA CYS A 213 -3.36 7.21 -3.10
C CYS A 213 -3.39 6.57 -1.70
N PHE A 214 -2.53 5.60 -1.37
CA PHE A 214 -2.49 4.95 -0.05
C PHE A 214 -1.08 4.91 0.53
N THR A 215 -0.34 6.01 0.37
CA THR A 215 1.08 6.07 0.78
C THR A 215 1.18 6.13 2.29
N HIS A 216 1.35 4.98 2.95
CA HIS A 216 1.55 4.92 4.40
C HIS A 216 2.82 4.14 4.73
N PRO A 217 3.40 4.30 5.93
CA PRO A 217 4.69 3.71 6.26
C PRO A 217 4.71 2.17 6.16
N GLY A 218 3.57 1.52 6.40
CA GLY A 218 3.39 0.08 6.18
C GLY A 218 3.53 -0.41 4.73
N ASN A 219 3.43 0.47 3.72
CA ASN A 219 3.63 0.12 2.30
C ASN A 219 5.03 0.46 1.80
N ILE A 220 5.92 0.88 2.70
CA ILE A 220 7.29 1.27 2.37
C ILE A 220 8.23 0.39 3.18
N ASP A 221 9.13 -0.32 2.50
CA ASP A 221 10.14 -1.09 3.20
C ASP A 221 11.21 -0.20 3.87
N ALA A 222 12.03 -0.79 4.73
CA ALA A 222 13.08 -0.08 5.47
C ALA A 222 14.16 0.54 4.59
N ARG A 223 14.22 0.17 3.30
CA ARG A 223 15.13 0.74 2.30
C ARG A 223 14.47 1.87 1.50
N GLY A 224 13.19 2.15 1.72
CA GLY A 224 12.43 3.21 1.08
C GLY A 224 11.74 2.79 -0.22
N ASN A 225 11.62 1.50 -0.52
CA ASN A 225 10.86 1.02 -1.66
C ASN A 225 9.36 1.08 -1.36
N LEU A 226 8.61 1.84 -2.16
CA LEU A 226 7.15 1.93 -2.11
C LEU A 226 6.51 0.86 -3.00
N ILE A 227 5.49 0.17 -2.47
CA ILE A 227 4.71 -0.89 -3.12
C ILE A 227 3.22 -0.69 -2.86
N ASP A 228 2.37 -1.63 -3.29
CA ASP A 228 0.91 -1.59 -3.14
C ASP A 228 0.23 -0.50 -3.98
N TYR A 229 0.68 -0.33 -5.23
CA TYR A 229 0.05 0.52 -6.26
C TYR A 229 -1.29 -0.03 -6.80
N GLU A 230 -1.91 -0.98 -6.10
CA GLU A 230 -3.13 -1.66 -6.53
C GLU A 230 -4.33 -0.69 -6.66
N HIS A 231 -4.30 0.42 -5.91
CA HIS A 231 -5.29 1.49 -5.93
C HIS A 231 -4.79 2.78 -6.60
N ALA A 232 -3.68 2.72 -7.33
CA ALA A 232 -3.09 3.91 -7.93
C ALA A 232 -4.00 4.52 -9.00
N ILE A 233 -4.08 5.84 -9.06
CA ILE A 233 -4.82 6.58 -10.09
C ILE A 233 -3.83 7.10 -11.12
N TYR A 234 -4.14 6.94 -12.40
CA TYR A 234 -3.33 7.44 -13.49
C TYR A 234 -3.91 8.75 -14.02
N ARG A 235 -3.03 9.67 -14.46
CA ARG A 235 -3.40 10.98 -15.00
C ARG A 235 -4.50 10.89 -16.06
N ASP A 236 -4.38 9.95 -16.98
CA ASP A 236 -5.30 9.79 -18.10
C ASP A 236 -6.71 9.33 -17.66
N GLU A 237 -6.84 8.79 -16.44
CA GLU A 237 -8.12 8.37 -15.86
C GLU A 237 -8.86 9.55 -15.19
N ILE A 238 -8.14 10.59 -14.77
CA ILE A 238 -8.70 11.71 -14.00
C ILE A 238 -9.90 12.38 -14.70
N PRO A 239 -9.87 12.70 -16.01
CA PRO A 239 -11.01 13.34 -16.67
C PRO A 239 -12.29 12.49 -16.62
N ALA A 240 -12.18 11.19 -16.91
CA ALA A 240 -13.31 10.27 -16.88
C ALA A 240 -13.85 10.05 -15.47
N ILE A 241 -12.96 9.96 -14.46
CA ILE A 241 -13.36 9.86 -13.06
C ILE A 241 -14.09 11.14 -12.62
N LYS A 242 -13.59 12.33 -12.99
CA LYS A 242 -14.24 13.62 -12.67
C LYS A 242 -15.65 13.71 -13.23
N GLU A 243 -15.84 13.27 -14.47
CA GLU A 243 -17.16 13.23 -15.08
C GLU A 243 -18.12 12.33 -14.29
N ASN A 244 -17.66 11.14 -13.87
CA ASN A 244 -18.47 10.22 -13.07
C ASN A 244 -18.75 10.74 -11.66
N ILE A 245 -17.78 11.37 -10.99
CA ILE A 245 -17.97 12.04 -9.69
C ILE A 245 -19.10 13.05 -9.82
N SER A 246 -19.03 13.96 -10.80
CA SER A 246 -20.03 15.03 -10.98
C SER A 246 -21.46 14.51 -11.16
N LYS A 247 -21.62 13.29 -11.71
CA LYS A 247 -22.90 12.66 -11.99
C LYS A 247 -23.41 11.79 -10.85
N LYS A 248 -22.51 11.18 -10.06
CA LYS A 248 -22.86 10.09 -9.13
C LYS A 248 -22.45 10.33 -7.67
N ILE A 249 -21.39 11.11 -7.43
CA ILE A 249 -20.88 11.42 -6.09
C ILE A 249 -21.03 12.92 -5.84
N LYS A 250 -22.05 13.30 -5.07
CA LYS A 250 -22.19 14.67 -4.58
C LYS A 250 -21.38 14.83 -3.29
N SER A 251 -20.06 14.94 -3.41
CA SER A 251 -19.17 15.22 -2.28
C SER A 251 -18.37 16.50 -2.52
N GLU A 252 -18.21 17.31 -1.47
CA GLU A 252 -17.28 18.44 -1.45
C GLU A 252 -15.82 17.98 -1.67
N ASP A 253 -15.51 16.71 -1.37
CA ASP A 253 -14.19 16.12 -1.64
C ASP A 253 -13.88 16.04 -3.15
N ALA A 254 -14.90 16.11 -4.02
CA ALA A 254 -14.72 16.13 -5.47
C ALA A 254 -13.87 17.30 -5.95
N GLU A 255 -13.93 18.44 -5.26
CA GLU A 255 -13.18 19.65 -5.61
C GLU A 255 -11.68 19.47 -5.39
N LEU A 256 -11.31 18.61 -4.44
CA LEU A 256 -9.91 18.27 -4.14
C LEU A 256 -9.32 17.32 -5.19
N PHE A 257 -10.16 16.61 -5.95
CA PHE A 257 -9.70 15.61 -6.90
C PHE A 257 -9.03 16.26 -8.12
N SER A 258 -7.69 16.27 -8.11
CA SER A 258 -6.83 16.84 -9.14
C SER A 258 -5.44 16.22 -9.06
N GLU A 259 -4.57 16.43 -10.04
CA GLU A 259 -3.17 15.98 -9.93
C GLU A 259 -2.50 16.56 -8.68
N ALA A 260 -2.68 17.86 -8.41
CA ALA A 260 -2.11 18.51 -7.23
C ALA A 260 -2.66 17.91 -5.93
N GLY A 261 -3.97 17.68 -5.85
CA GLY A 261 -4.62 17.05 -4.69
C GLY A 261 -4.19 15.61 -4.46
N LEU A 262 -3.96 14.83 -5.52
CA LEU A 262 -3.46 13.46 -5.43
C LEU A 262 -1.99 13.42 -4.99
N ARG A 263 -1.14 14.31 -5.53
CA ARG A 263 0.25 14.47 -5.06
C ARG A 263 0.30 14.87 -3.59
N PHE A 264 -0.57 15.80 -3.19
CA PHE A 264 -0.69 16.22 -1.81
C PHE A 264 -1.09 15.05 -0.91
N ARG A 265 -2.10 14.28 -1.31
CA ARG A 265 -2.53 13.09 -0.57
C ARG A 265 -1.38 12.11 -0.36
N ASP A 266 -0.61 11.79 -1.40
CA ASP A 266 0.49 10.82 -1.30
C ASP A 266 1.56 11.25 -0.27
N ILE A 267 1.87 12.55 -0.21
CA ILE A 267 2.83 13.07 0.76
C ILE A 267 2.22 13.15 2.16
N ASP A 268 1.02 13.72 2.27
CA ASP A 268 0.43 14.05 3.56
C ASP A 268 -0.07 12.81 4.32
N VAL A 269 -0.57 11.79 3.61
CA VAL A 269 -0.95 10.51 4.22
C VAL A 269 0.28 9.76 4.73
N PHE A 270 1.41 9.87 4.03
CA PHE A 270 2.65 9.22 4.46
C PHE A 270 3.18 9.83 5.74
N PHE A 271 3.43 11.14 5.74
CA PHE A 271 4.02 11.81 6.90
C PHE A 271 3.03 11.97 8.05
N GLY A 272 1.79 12.33 7.72
CA GLY A 272 0.81 12.81 8.69
C GLY A 272 -0.36 11.88 8.98
N GLY A 273 -0.45 10.74 8.29
CA GLY A 273 -1.48 9.73 8.52
C GLY A 273 -2.86 10.16 8.06
N GLY A 274 -3.89 9.38 8.42
CA GLY A 274 -5.27 9.61 8.04
C GLY A 274 -5.99 10.58 8.97
N ARG A 275 -5.72 11.89 8.89
CA ARG A 275 -6.27 12.91 9.82
C ARG A 275 -7.78 12.91 9.94
N GLY A 276 -8.48 12.73 8.82
CA GLY A 276 -9.95 12.63 8.80
C GLY A 276 -10.45 11.48 9.66
N ILE A 277 -9.79 10.31 9.56
CA ILE A 277 -10.15 9.13 10.34
C ILE A 277 -9.80 9.33 11.82
N LEU A 278 -8.64 9.92 12.12
CA LEU A 278 -8.27 10.24 13.51
C LEU A 278 -9.29 11.15 14.18
N ARG A 279 -9.73 12.21 13.51
CA ARG A 279 -10.79 13.10 14.00
C ARG A 279 -12.10 12.35 14.26
N LYS A 280 -12.56 11.53 13.30
CA LYS A 280 -13.74 10.68 13.48
C LYS A 280 -13.59 9.75 14.69
N CYS A 281 -12.42 9.13 14.89
CA CYS A 281 -12.18 8.29 16.05
C CYS A 281 -12.23 9.07 17.37
N GLN A 282 -11.64 10.27 17.44
CA GLN A 282 -11.73 11.13 18.63
C GLN A 282 -13.19 11.45 18.98
N GLU A 283 -14.00 11.80 17.98
CA GLU A 283 -15.43 12.10 18.15
C GLU A 283 -16.22 10.87 18.59
N CYS A 284 -16.06 9.73 17.89
CA CYS A 284 -16.79 8.50 18.17
C CYS A 284 -16.45 7.91 19.54
N PHE A 285 -15.16 7.88 19.90
CA PHE A 285 -14.69 7.31 21.17
C PHE A 285 -14.67 8.33 22.31
N LYS A 286 -14.97 9.60 22.04
CA LYS A 286 -14.93 10.71 23.00
C LYS A 286 -13.57 10.83 23.68
N LEU A 287 -12.51 10.82 22.86
CA LEU A 287 -11.12 10.88 23.31
C LEU A 287 -10.46 12.17 22.83
N THR A 288 -9.59 12.72 23.67
CA THR A 288 -8.57 13.69 23.22
C THR A 288 -7.60 13.02 22.25
N TYR A 289 -6.81 13.83 21.54
CA TYR A 289 -5.82 13.30 20.60
C TYR A 289 -4.80 12.42 21.34
N GLU A 290 -4.32 12.89 22.49
CA GLU A 290 -3.34 12.22 23.34
C GLU A 290 -3.88 10.88 23.88
N GLU A 291 -5.14 10.84 24.33
CA GLU A 291 -5.78 9.61 24.79
C GLU A 291 -5.98 8.61 23.64
N LEU A 292 -6.34 9.08 22.45
CA LEU A 292 -6.45 8.23 21.27
C LEU A 292 -5.08 7.64 20.92
N MET A 293 -4.04 8.46 20.82
CA MET A 293 -2.68 8.00 20.49
C MET A 293 -2.14 7.02 21.54
N ALA A 294 -2.41 7.24 22.83
CA ALA A 294 -2.05 6.32 23.89
C ALA A 294 -2.71 4.94 23.72
N LYS A 295 -4.01 4.90 23.36
CA LYS A 295 -4.73 3.64 23.09
C LYS A 295 -4.22 2.95 21.82
N VAL A 296 -3.99 3.70 20.75
CA VAL A 296 -3.42 3.18 19.50
C VAL A 296 -2.06 2.56 19.76
N GLY A 297 -1.17 3.27 20.47
CA GLY A 297 0.15 2.77 20.86
C GLY A 297 0.07 1.48 21.68
N PHE A 298 -0.76 1.47 22.73
CA PHE A 298 -0.96 0.28 23.56
C PHE A 298 -1.43 -0.92 22.75
N LEU A 299 -2.43 -0.74 21.87
CA LEU A 299 -2.98 -1.81 21.05
C LEU A 299 -1.98 -2.32 20.00
N ARG A 300 -1.18 -1.43 19.41
CA ARG A 300 -0.11 -1.82 18.47
C ARG A 300 0.99 -2.63 19.14
N GLU A 301 1.41 -2.23 20.34
CA GLU A 301 2.39 -2.97 21.13
C GLU A 301 1.86 -4.33 21.62
N ASN A 302 0.53 -4.44 21.77
CA ASN A 302 -0.15 -5.64 22.24
C ASN A 302 -1.14 -6.16 21.19
N ILE A 303 -0.71 -6.27 19.92
CA ILE A 303 -1.61 -6.55 18.78
C ILE A 303 -2.44 -7.82 18.96
N SER A 304 -1.95 -8.81 19.71
CA SER A 304 -2.67 -10.04 20.04
C SER A 304 -3.96 -9.79 20.85
N LEU A 305 -4.04 -8.66 21.57
CA LEU A 305 -5.25 -8.22 22.29
C LEU A 305 -6.32 -7.64 21.34
N SER A 306 -5.93 -7.26 20.13
CA SER A 306 -6.83 -6.67 19.15
C SER A 306 -7.55 -7.73 18.31
N VAL A 307 -6.90 -8.88 18.08
CA VAL A 307 -7.36 -9.94 17.18
C VAL A 307 -8.80 -10.38 17.49
N GLY A 308 -9.67 -10.33 16.47
CA GLY A 308 -11.06 -10.76 16.56
C GLY A 308 -11.99 -9.75 17.25
N ILE A 309 -11.50 -8.57 17.64
CA ILE A 309 -12.30 -7.50 18.25
C ILE A 309 -12.28 -6.27 17.32
N PRO A 310 -13.32 -6.06 16.49
CA PRO A 310 -13.29 -5.09 15.39
C PRO A 310 -12.88 -3.67 15.79
N VAL A 311 -13.33 -3.18 16.95
CA VAL A 311 -12.99 -1.83 17.44
C VAL A 311 -11.51 -1.71 17.79
N PHE A 312 -10.93 -2.75 18.39
CA PHE A 312 -9.51 -2.75 18.75
C PHE A 312 -8.64 -2.98 17.52
N GLU A 313 -9.06 -3.82 16.60
CA GLU A 313 -8.38 -3.98 15.31
C GLU A 313 -8.36 -2.66 14.55
N LEU A 314 -9.49 -1.94 14.48
CA LEU A 314 -9.56 -0.62 13.86
C LEU A 314 -8.53 0.33 14.48
N LEU A 315 -8.53 0.48 15.81
CA LEU A 315 -7.61 1.38 16.51
C LEU A 315 -6.15 0.95 16.36
N ALA A 316 -5.84 -0.34 16.42
CA ALA A 316 -4.48 -0.84 16.27
C ALA A 316 -3.90 -0.57 14.87
N HIS A 317 -4.76 -0.59 13.84
CA HIS A 317 -4.35 -0.42 12.44
C HIS A 317 -4.58 1.01 11.90
N LEU A 318 -4.97 1.97 12.75
CA LEU A 318 -5.09 3.38 12.35
C LEU A 318 -3.76 3.89 11.78
N ASN A 319 -3.77 4.49 10.60
CA ASN A 319 -2.58 5.11 10.04
C ASN A 319 -2.29 6.46 10.72
N ILE A 320 -1.30 6.50 11.62
CA ILE A 320 -0.88 7.71 12.36
C ILE A 320 0.28 8.48 11.69
N GLY A 321 0.77 8.01 10.55
CA GLY A 321 1.79 8.70 9.75
C GLY A 321 3.23 8.53 10.27
N PHE A 322 4.19 8.62 9.35
CA PHE A 322 5.63 8.44 9.63
C PHE A 322 6.18 9.45 10.63
N TYR A 323 5.65 10.67 10.64
CA TYR A 323 6.12 11.70 11.55
C TYR A 323 5.85 11.32 13.02
N GLU A 324 4.61 10.98 13.34
CA GLU A 324 4.22 10.62 14.70
C GLU A 324 4.84 9.27 15.11
N ASP A 325 4.83 8.28 14.20
CA ASP A 325 5.31 6.94 14.50
C ASP A 325 6.83 6.84 14.64
N THR A 326 7.58 7.66 13.89
CA THR A 326 9.04 7.50 13.76
C THR A 326 9.79 8.80 14.03
N LEU A 327 9.54 9.85 13.25
CA LEU A 327 10.40 11.04 13.29
C LEU A 327 10.37 11.75 14.65
N LYS A 328 9.20 11.89 15.26
CA LYS A 328 9.01 12.60 16.54
C LYS A 328 9.80 11.97 17.70
N LYS A 329 10.21 10.71 17.57
CA LYS A 329 11.03 9.98 18.55
C LYS A 329 12.53 10.28 18.44
N LEU A 330 12.96 11.00 17.40
CA LEU A 330 14.35 11.36 17.13
C LEU A 330 14.66 12.80 17.58
N THR A 331 15.95 13.15 17.65
CA THR A 331 16.34 14.54 17.92
C THR A 331 15.88 15.46 16.79
N ILE A 332 15.65 16.75 17.09
CA ILE A 332 15.24 17.74 16.06
C ILE A 332 16.26 17.79 14.91
N ARG A 333 17.56 17.65 15.20
CA ARG A 333 18.61 17.61 14.17
C ARG A 333 18.41 16.43 13.21
N ASP A 334 18.10 15.25 13.74
CA ASP A 334 17.93 14.03 12.94
C ASP A 334 16.61 14.06 12.16
N GLN A 335 15.53 14.59 12.77
CA GLN A 335 14.26 14.84 12.08
C GLN A 335 14.48 15.70 10.84
N ARG A 336 15.19 16.83 10.99
CA ARG A 336 15.50 17.73 9.87
C ARG A 336 16.31 17.01 8.81
N ARG A 337 17.39 16.29 9.18
CA ARG A 337 18.20 15.53 8.23
C ARG A 337 17.38 14.56 7.37
N ILE A 338 16.44 13.83 8.00
CA ILE A 338 15.61 12.86 7.29
C ILE A 338 14.58 13.53 6.37
N ILE A 339 13.94 14.62 6.83
CA ILE A 339 12.99 15.40 6.02
C ILE A 339 13.71 16.09 4.84
N GLU A 340 14.92 16.64 5.08
CA GLU A 340 15.77 17.22 4.03
C GLU A 340 16.10 16.19 2.95
N ALA A 341 16.43 14.96 3.33
CA ALA A 341 16.72 13.88 2.38
C ALA A 341 15.52 13.58 1.47
N PHE A 342 14.30 13.62 1.99
CA PHE A 342 13.09 13.51 1.16
C PHE A 342 12.96 14.71 0.20
N ILE A 343 12.98 15.95 0.73
CA ILE A 343 12.77 17.16 -0.06
C ILE A 343 13.80 17.30 -1.18
N ASP A 344 15.08 17.03 -0.88
CA ASP A 344 16.17 17.15 -1.85
C ASP A 344 16.05 16.16 -3.03
N ASN A 345 15.26 15.11 -2.87
CA ASN A 345 15.05 14.07 -3.88
C ASN A 345 13.65 14.09 -4.51
N TYR A 346 12.67 14.69 -3.83
CA TYR A 346 11.32 14.89 -4.36
C TYR A 346 11.19 16.19 -5.15
N CYS A 347 11.70 17.30 -4.62
CA CYS A 347 11.48 18.63 -5.19
C CYS A 347 12.47 18.97 -6.32
N SER A 348 12.11 19.97 -7.12
CA SER A 348 13.00 20.53 -8.14
C SER A 348 14.22 21.21 -7.51
N ILE A 349 15.34 21.26 -8.25
CA ILE A 349 16.58 21.90 -7.77
C ILE A 349 16.37 23.40 -7.52
N SER A 350 15.53 24.05 -8.31
CA SER A 350 15.24 25.49 -8.24
C SER A 350 14.46 25.88 -6.98
N GLU A 351 13.54 25.03 -6.51
CA GLU A 351 12.62 25.39 -5.42
C GLU A 351 13.05 24.83 -4.06
N ARG A 352 13.87 23.77 -4.02
CA ARG A 352 14.16 23.00 -2.80
C ARG A 352 14.65 23.83 -1.60
N GLN A 353 15.43 24.89 -1.82
CA GLN A 353 15.97 25.68 -0.70
C GLN A 353 14.90 26.53 -0.01
N GLU A 354 14.00 27.11 -0.80
CA GLU A 354 12.86 27.85 -0.28
C GLU A 354 11.85 26.91 0.39
N ILE A 355 11.56 25.76 -0.24
CA ILE A 355 10.70 24.72 0.33
C ILE A 355 11.23 24.27 1.70
N LYS A 356 12.52 23.93 1.81
CA LYS A 356 13.13 23.55 3.10
C LYS A 356 12.96 24.64 4.16
N LYS A 357 13.24 25.89 3.82
CA LYS A 357 13.08 27.02 4.74
C LYS A 357 11.64 27.12 5.26
N ASN A 358 10.66 27.02 4.37
CA ASN A 358 9.24 27.13 4.73
C ASN A 358 8.76 25.93 5.54
N VAL A 359 9.06 24.71 5.09
CA VAL A 359 8.76 23.46 5.79
C VAL A 359 9.30 23.49 7.22
N PHE A 360 10.58 23.84 7.40
CA PHE A 360 11.16 23.86 8.75
C PHE A 360 10.66 25.01 9.61
N SER A 361 10.36 26.17 9.02
CA SER A 361 9.73 27.27 9.76
C SER A 361 8.35 26.89 10.32
N VAL A 362 7.55 26.16 9.54
CA VAL A 362 6.24 25.65 9.99
C VAL A 362 6.43 24.55 11.03
N LEU A 363 7.33 23.59 10.78
CA LEU A 363 7.60 22.48 11.69
C LEU A 363 8.12 22.97 13.05
N ASP A 364 9.07 23.91 13.07
CA ASP A 364 9.64 24.47 14.30
C ASP A 364 8.56 25.19 15.14
N ARG A 365 7.56 25.79 14.48
CA ARG A 365 6.45 26.50 15.13
C ARG A 365 5.37 25.56 15.66
N ALA A 366 4.91 24.64 14.81
CA ALA A 366 3.81 23.72 15.13
C ALA A 366 4.27 22.57 16.03
N ARG A 367 5.56 22.20 15.95
CA ARG A 367 6.15 21.02 16.61
C ARG A 367 5.50 19.69 16.19
N GLU A 368 4.79 19.70 15.08
CA GLU A 368 4.12 18.54 14.48
C GLU A 368 4.08 18.65 12.96
N TRP A 369 3.78 17.54 12.29
CA TRP A 369 3.53 17.56 10.85
C TRP A 369 2.12 18.07 10.55
N THR A 370 2.02 19.17 9.79
CA THR A 370 0.76 19.82 9.43
C THR A 370 0.50 19.75 7.92
N GLU A 371 -0.76 19.93 7.51
CA GLU A 371 -1.13 20.01 6.08
C GLU A 371 -0.34 21.11 5.36
N ALA A 372 -0.05 22.23 6.03
CA ALA A 372 0.74 23.32 5.45
C ALA A 372 2.16 22.88 5.04
N ILE A 373 2.80 21.98 5.81
CA ILE A 373 4.11 21.43 5.46
C ILE A 373 4.01 20.64 4.15
N SER A 374 3.04 19.74 4.04
CA SER A 374 2.78 18.98 2.83
C SER A 374 2.43 19.89 1.64
N GLY A 375 1.67 20.97 1.89
CA GLY A 375 1.32 21.97 0.89
C GLY A 375 2.55 22.66 0.29
N PHE A 376 3.49 23.09 1.14
CA PHE A 376 4.75 23.68 0.69
C PHE A 376 5.61 22.73 -0.15
N ILE A 377 5.58 21.43 0.14
CA ILE A 377 6.34 20.42 -0.61
C ILE A 377 5.72 20.21 -2.00
N VAL A 378 4.39 20.21 -2.09
CA VAL A 378 3.65 19.83 -3.31
C VAL A 378 3.46 21.01 -4.25
N ASN A 379 3.12 22.17 -3.71
CA ASN A 379 2.81 23.38 -4.47
C ASN A 379 3.34 24.61 -3.72
N PRO A 380 4.65 24.91 -3.84
CA PRO A 380 5.25 26.03 -3.12
C PRO A 380 4.68 27.40 -3.49
N GLU A 381 4.18 27.56 -4.72
CA GLU A 381 3.58 28.81 -5.21
C GLU A 381 2.19 29.05 -4.62
N ASN A 382 1.44 27.99 -4.33
CA ASN A 382 0.09 28.06 -3.77
C ASN A 382 -0.18 26.90 -2.80
N PRO A 383 0.48 26.87 -1.62
CA PRO A 383 0.37 25.76 -0.68
C PRO A 383 -1.04 25.65 -0.09
N GLU A 384 -1.74 26.78 0.03
CA GLU A 384 -3.11 26.85 0.54
C GLU A 384 -4.14 26.16 -0.37
N ALA A 385 -3.83 25.97 -1.66
CA ALA A 385 -4.67 25.16 -2.54
C ALA A 385 -4.60 23.65 -2.23
N CYS A 386 -3.71 23.24 -1.33
CA CYS A 386 -3.46 21.86 -0.94
C CYS A 386 -3.50 21.74 0.59
N ILE A 387 -4.61 22.09 1.24
CA ILE A 387 -4.73 22.09 2.73
C ILE A 387 -5.77 21.11 3.26
N ARG A 388 -6.16 20.12 2.46
CA ARG A 388 -7.06 19.05 2.89
C ARG A 388 -6.72 17.77 2.16
N GLN A 389 -6.57 16.68 2.91
CA GLN A 389 -6.46 15.34 2.35
C GLN A 389 -7.79 14.97 1.68
N ILE A 390 -7.74 14.48 0.44
CA ILE A 390 -8.84 13.67 -0.11
C ILE A 390 -9.03 12.48 0.84
N PRO A 391 -10.23 12.12 1.32
CA PRO A 391 -10.42 10.99 2.23
C PRO A 391 -10.15 9.62 1.58
N SER A 392 -9.79 8.62 2.38
CA SER A 392 -9.57 7.25 1.86
C SER A 392 -10.86 6.61 1.37
N GLU A 393 -11.96 6.85 2.08
CA GLU A 393 -13.30 6.39 1.70
C GLU A 393 -13.69 6.94 0.33
N PHE A 394 -13.42 8.22 0.09
CA PHE A 394 -13.66 8.82 -1.23
C PHE A 394 -12.86 8.13 -2.33
N ILE A 395 -11.56 7.84 -2.12
CA ILE A 395 -10.75 7.12 -3.11
C ILE A 395 -11.30 5.71 -3.36
N LEU A 396 -11.68 4.98 -2.31
CA LEU A 396 -12.26 3.64 -2.45
C LEU A 396 -13.58 3.68 -3.24
N ASP A 397 -14.43 4.68 -3.02
CA ASP A 397 -15.68 4.84 -3.75
C ASP A 397 -15.46 5.09 -5.26
N LEU A 398 -14.30 5.62 -5.67
CA LEU A 398 -13.97 5.78 -7.09
C LEU A 398 -13.84 4.43 -7.82
N TRP A 399 -13.51 3.35 -7.10
CA TRP A 399 -13.37 2.01 -7.69
C TRP A 399 -14.70 1.37 -8.07
N GLU A 400 -15.81 1.95 -7.60
CA GLU A 400 -17.16 1.61 -8.04
C GLU A 400 -17.60 2.43 -9.27
N LEU A 401 -16.71 3.26 -9.82
CA LEU A 401 -16.98 4.12 -10.97
C LEU A 401 -16.05 3.83 -12.15
N PRO A 402 -16.55 3.94 -13.40
CA PRO A 402 -15.69 3.93 -14.59
C PRO A 402 -14.63 5.06 -14.53
N PRO A 403 -13.41 4.84 -15.05
CA PRO A 403 -12.92 3.64 -15.72
C PRO A 403 -12.36 2.58 -14.75
N LEU A 404 -12.41 2.82 -13.43
CA LEU A 404 -11.83 1.92 -12.42
C LEU A 404 -12.71 0.70 -12.14
N LYS A 405 -14.03 0.86 -12.30
CA LYS A 405 -14.98 -0.24 -12.18
C LYS A 405 -14.80 -1.24 -13.32
N LEU A 406 -14.74 -2.52 -12.95
CA LEU A 406 -14.96 -3.66 -13.82
C LEU A 406 -16.26 -3.49 -14.62
N TYR A 407 -16.14 -3.30 -15.93
CA TYR A 407 -17.25 -3.67 -16.81
C TYR A 407 -17.15 -5.18 -17.04
N PRO A 408 -18.24 -5.95 -16.92
CA PRO A 408 -18.25 -7.28 -17.50
C PRO A 408 -17.95 -7.11 -18.99
N MET A 409 -16.91 -7.78 -19.48
CA MET A 409 -16.75 -7.94 -20.93
C MET A 409 -17.99 -8.72 -21.40
N GLY A 410 -18.83 -8.04 -22.19
CA GLY A 410 -20.04 -8.61 -22.76
C GLY A 410 -19.79 -9.59 -23.89
#